data_AF-A0A1I3SWC0-F1
#
_entry.id   AF-A0A1I3SWC0-F1
#
_cell.length_a   1.000
_cell.length_b   1.000
_cell.length_c   1.000
_cell.angle_alpha   90.00
_cell.angle_beta   90.00
_cell.angle_gamma   90.00
#
_symmetry.space_group_name_H-M   'P 1'
#
loop_
_entity.id
_entity.type
_entity.pdbx_description
1 polymer ?
#
loop_
_entity_poly.entity_id
_entity_poly.type
_entity_poly.pdbx_seq_one_letter_code
_entity_poly.pdbx_strand_id
1 'polypeptide(L)' 'MALVLGRKPNESIIINGNIVVTVIKTEDDMLRLKIEAPKEISIVRAEIADK' A
#
# COMPACT_ATOMS: atom_id res chain seq x y z
N MET A 1 -11.61 -7.72 -11.06
CA MET A 1 -10.35 -7.73 -11.84
C MET A 1 -9.19 -7.62 -10.86
N ALA A 2 -8.05 -8.24 -11.13
CA ALA A 2 -6.83 -8.15 -10.31
C ALA A 2 -5.65 -7.71 -11.17
N LEU A 3 -4.76 -6.88 -10.61
CA LEU A 3 -3.53 -6.42 -11.25
C LEU A 3 -2.34 -6.88 -10.40
N VAL A 4 -1.38 -7.59 -11.01
CA VAL A 4 -0.20 -8.12 -10.33
C VAL A 4 1.04 -7.45 -10.91
N LEU A 5 1.85 -6.84 -10.05
CA LEU A 5 3.04 -6.09 -10.44
C LEU A 5 4.17 -6.37 -9.44
N GLY A 6 5.38 -6.65 -9.94
CA GLY A 6 6.59 -6.65 -9.11
C GLY A 6 7.10 -5.22 -8.92
N ARG A 7 7.45 -4.84 -7.69
CA ARG A 7 7.99 -3.53 -7.31
C ARG A 7 9.26 -3.69 -6.47
N LYS A 8 10.26 -2.86 -6.72
CA LYS A 8 11.46 -2.67 -5.90
C LYS A 8 11.17 -1.72 -4.74
N PRO A 9 12.03 -1.70 -3.70
CA PRO A 9 11.91 -0.73 -2.63
C PRO A 9 11.96 0.71 -3.15
N ASN A 10 11.13 1.57 -2.58
CA ASN A 10 10.86 2.96 -2.98
C ASN A 10 10.08 3.14 -4.29
N GLU A 11 9.63 2.07 -4.94
CA GLU A 11 8.66 2.21 -6.02
C GLU A 11 7.23 2.33 -5.48
N SER A 12 6.40 3.07 -6.21
CA SER A 12 5.03 3.38 -5.83
C SER A 12 4.01 2.96 -6.88
N ILE A 13 2.78 2.75 -6.43
CA ILE A 13 1.59 2.48 -7.25
C ILE A 13 0.55 3.53 -6.89
N ILE A 14 -0.09 4.10 -7.91
CA ILE A 14 -1.16 5.09 -7.73
C ILE A 14 -2.50 4.41 -8.02
N ILE A 15 -3.41 4.43 -7.05
CA ILE A 15 -4.77 3.92 -7.16
C ILE A 15 -5.71 5.13 -7.14
N ASN A 16 -6.64 5.20 -8.10
CA ASN A 16 -7.64 6.27 -8.19
C ASN A 16 -7.05 7.70 -8.24
N GLY A 17 -5.79 7.85 -8.65
CA GLY A 17 -5.12 9.16 -8.78
C GLY A 17 -4.75 9.86 -7.47
N ASN A 18 -5.26 9.40 -6.32
CA ASN A 18 -5.10 10.06 -5.02
C ASN A 18 -4.68 9.11 -3.88
N ILE A 19 -4.59 7.80 -4.13
CA ILE A 19 -4.07 6.82 -3.17
C ILE A 19 -2.70 6.37 -3.68
N VAL A 20 -1.65 6.54 -2.88
CA VAL A 20 -0.29 6.15 -3.23
C VAL A 20 0.16 5.01 -2.31
N VAL A 21 0.53 3.87 -2.89
CA VAL A 21 1.09 2.72 -2.17
C VAL A 21 2.56 2.61 -2.53
N THR A 22 3.44 2.84 -1.57
CA THR A 22 4.89 2.78 -1.74
C THR A 22 5.46 1.57 -1.03
N VAL A 23 6.30 0.82 -1.74
CA VAL A 23 6.99 -0.34 -1.18
C VAL A 23 8.20 0.13 -0.38
N ILE A 24 8.25 -0.23 0.90
CA ILE A 24 9.35 0.10 1.80
C ILE A 24 10.04 -1.20 2.18
N LYS A 25 11.34 -1.27 1.95
CA LYS A 25 12.17 -2.36 2.46
C LYS A 25 12.68 -1.99 3.84
N THR A 26 12.57 -2.92 4.78
CA THR A 26 13.24 -2.84 6.07
C THR A 26 14.39 -3.83 6.16
N GLU A 27 15.32 -3.58 7.08
CA GLU A 27 16.52 -4.40 7.27
C GLU A 27 16.18 -5.81 7.79
N ASP A 28 15.07 -5.97 8.49
CA ASP A 28 14.58 -7.27 9.02
C ASP A 28 13.99 -8.22 7.96
N ASP A 29 14.34 -8.07 6.67
CA ASP A 29 13.75 -8.78 5.52
C ASP A 29 12.21 -8.63 5.38
N MET A 30 11.58 -7.84 6.24
CA MET A 30 10.15 -7.59 6.20
C MET A 30 9.83 -6.54 5.13
N LEU A 31 8.84 -6.84 4.29
CA LEU A 31 8.27 -5.89 3.35
C LEU A 31 7.26 -5.01 4.08
N ARG A 32 7.44 -3.69 4.01
CA ARG A 32 6.47 -2.71 4.53
C ARG A 32 5.81 -1.99 3.38
N LEU A 33 4.56 -1.58 3.58
CA LEU A 33 3.82 -0.77 2.62
C LEU A 33 3.47 0.55 3.29
N LYS A 34 3.85 1.66 2.67
CA LYS A 34 3.38 3.00 3.03
C LYS A 34 2.17 3.30 2.16
N ILE A 35 1.02 3.56 2.78
CA ILE A 35 -0.22 3.89 2.07
C ILE A 35 -0.57 5.34 2.42
N GLU A 36 -0.62 6.20 1.41
CA GLU A 36 -1.00 7.61 1.53
C GLU A 36 -2.34 7.80 0.82
N ALA A 37 -3.34 8.28 1.53
CA ALA A 37 -4.66 8.60 0.99
C ALA A 37 -5.20 9.85 1.67
N PRO A 38 -6.10 10.60 1.02
CA PRO A 38 -6.81 11.70 1.67
C PRO A 38 -7.65 11.23 2.85
N LYS A 39 -7.92 12.14 3.80
CA LYS A 39 -8.58 11.85 5.09
C LYS A 39 -9.98 11.24 4.97
N GLU A 40 -10.66 11.48 3.85
CA GLU A 40 -11.97 10.91 3.55
C GLU A 40 -11.93 9.39 3.27
N ILE A 41 -10.76 8.86 2.90
CA ILE A 41 -10.56 7.44 2.58
C ILE A 41 -9.98 6.74 3.80
N SER A 42 -10.74 5.81 4.36
CA SER A 42 -10.28 5.00 5.49
C SER A 42 -9.34 3.89 5.01
N ILE A 43 -8.14 3.84 5.61
CA ILE A 43 -7.18 2.75 5.40
C ILE A 43 -7.25 1.84 6.62
N VAL A 44 -7.75 0.62 6.41
CA VAL A 44 -7.84 -0.41 7.45
C VAL A 44 -7.09 -1.65 6.99
N ARG A 45 -6.56 -2.42 7.95
CA ARG A 45 -5.95 -3.71 7.64
C ARG A 45 -7.06 -4.70 7.33
N ALA A 46 -6.82 -5.59 6.36
CA ALA A 46 -7.85 -6.50 5.86
C ALA A 46 -8.43 -7.38 6.99
N GLU A 47 -7.60 -7.80 7.95
CA GLU A 47 -8.02 -8.61 9.09
C GLU A 47 -8.91 -7.86 10.10
N ILE A 48 -8.96 -6.52 10.04
CA ILE A 48 -9.79 -5.68 10.91
C ILE A 48 -11.07 -5.25 10.19
N ALA A 49 -11.04 -5.14 8.86
CA ALA A 49 -12.11 -4.57 8.04
C ALA A 49 -13.42 -5.39 8.07
N ASP A 50 -13.33 -6.70 8.34
CA ASP A 50 -14.47 -7.62 8.36
C ASP A 50 -15.26 -7.62 9.68
N LYS A 51 -14.89 -6.73 10.63
CA LYS A 51 -15.47 -6.67 11.97
C LYS A 51 -16.46 -5.52 12.14
#